data_AF-A0A2S7XGS1-F1
#
_entry.id   AF-A0A2S7XGS1-F1
#
_cell.length_a   1.000
_cell.length_b   1.000
_cell.length_c   1.000
_cell.angle_alpha   90.00
_cell.angle_beta   90.00
_cell.angle_gamma   90.00
#
_symmetry.space_group_name_H-M   'P 1'
#
loop_
_entity.id
_entity.type
_entity.pdbx_description
1 polymer ?
#
loop_
_entity_poly.entity_id
_entity_poly.type
_entity_poly.pdbx_seq_one_letter_code
_entity_poly.pdbx_strand_id
1 'polypeptide(L)'
;MTDVSLSTDQNVLNKMDIGARVIIEITCPNGQSAQASSTLIGFKKGQYVFIEYPISPPLEFNKIYLEGAEVTFRSITNTTHRDVIAFRTQVHSVIYRPMEMICLHAPKSISMRQIRTHQRLETKFSCNLAVGSHNLTGVMTDFSVGGCAVSLPAKLNSNNLLNQKVSVSIELETVAPITVTGEIKNVDAKEKQSKLGVMFDSGNMSESDLQTLHHQCILKGWS
;
A
#
# COMPACT_ATOMS: atom_id res chain seq x y z
N MET A 1 -13.75 -1.88 -13.44
CA MET A 1 -13.64 -3.06 -12.55
C MET A 1 -12.19 -3.50 -12.59
N THR A 2 -11.48 -3.58 -11.45
CA THR A 2 -10.11 -4.10 -11.43
C THR A 2 -10.17 -5.61 -11.55
N ASP A 3 -9.67 -6.18 -12.65
CA ASP A 3 -9.66 -7.62 -12.88
C ASP A 3 -8.79 -8.32 -11.84
N VAL A 4 -9.38 -9.29 -11.15
CA VAL A 4 -8.65 -10.23 -10.30
C VAL A 4 -8.26 -11.39 -11.20
N SER A 5 -6.97 -11.53 -11.49
CA SER A 5 -6.47 -12.68 -12.23
C SER A 5 -6.15 -13.80 -11.25
N LEU A 6 -6.68 -15.00 -11.51
CA LEU A 6 -6.35 -16.21 -10.75
C LEU A 6 -5.33 -17.03 -11.54
N SER A 7 -4.23 -17.40 -10.90
CA SER A 7 -3.15 -18.19 -11.50
C SER A 7 -2.82 -19.39 -10.63
N THR A 8 -2.56 -20.53 -11.24
CA THR A 8 -1.99 -21.71 -10.57
C THR A 8 -0.45 -21.75 -10.71
N ASP A 9 0.14 -20.84 -11.50
CA ASP A 9 1.57 -20.78 -11.72
C ASP A 9 2.31 -20.18 -10.51
N GLN A 10 3.16 -21.01 -9.89
CA GLN A 10 4.01 -20.65 -8.76
C GLN A 10 5.07 -19.58 -9.12
N ASN A 11 5.34 -19.33 -10.40
CA ASN A 11 6.22 -18.25 -10.83
C ASN A 11 5.70 -16.86 -10.41
N VAL A 12 4.41 -16.72 -10.14
CA VAL A 12 3.83 -15.47 -9.63
C VAL A 12 4.49 -15.04 -8.31
N LEU A 13 4.95 -15.98 -7.49
CA LEU A 13 5.62 -15.68 -6.22
C LEU A 13 6.92 -14.86 -6.43
N ASN A 14 7.57 -14.96 -7.59
CA ASN A 14 8.77 -14.19 -7.92
C ASN A 14 8.53 -12.68 -8.01
N LYS A 15 7.28 -12.23 -8.09
CA LYS A 15 6.94 -10.80 -8.08
C LYS A 15 6.91 -10.22 -6.66
N MET A 16 7.02 -11.04 -5.62
CA MET A 16 7.14 -10.59 -4.24
C MET A 16 8.61 -10.38 -3.88
N ASP A 17 8.89 -9.32 -3.12
CA ASP A 17 10.24 -9.02 -2.65
C ASP A 17 10.52 -9.73 -1.31
N ILE A 18 11.68 -10.36 -1.20
CA ILE A 18 12.19 -10.86 0.09
C ILE A 18 12.39 -9.66 1.03
N GLY A 19 11.99 -9.81 2.29
CA GLY A 19 11.98 -8.72 3.26
C GLY A 19 10.75 -7.80 3.15
N ALA A 20 9.85 -8.02 2.19
CA ALA A 20 8.63 -7.22 2.10
C ALA A 20 7.67 -7.54 3.24
N ARG A 21 6.93 -6.51 3.65
CA ARG A 21 5.82 -6.65 4.59
C ARG A 21 4.69 -7.48 3.98
N VAL A 22 4.24 -8.47 4.72
CA VAL A 22 3.07 -9.29 4.38
C VAL A 22 2.00 -9.14 5.45
N ILE A 23 0.74 -9.29 5.05
CA ILE A 23 -0.41 -9.34 5.95
C ILE A 23 -0.96 -10.75 5.89
N ILE A 24 -1.08 -11.37 7.05
CA ILE A 24 -1.68 -12.69 7.21
C ILE A 24 -2.93 -12.58 8.06
N GLU A 25 -3.90 -13.40 7.72
CA GLU A 25 -5.10 -13.63 8.51
C GLU A 25 -5.17 -15.13 8.76
N ILE A 26 -4.97 -15.52 10.01
CA ILE A 26 -4.90 -16.92 10.44
C ILE A 26 -6.21 -17.27 11.12
N THR A 27 -6.81 -18.38 10.71
CA THR A 27 -7.99 -18.98 11.34
C THR A 27 -7.62 -20.34 11.90
N CYS A 28 -7.58 -20.43 13.23
CA CYS A 28 -7.26 -21.64 13.96
C CYS A 28 -8.42 -22.65 13.89
N PRO A 29 -8.16 -23.96 14.09
CA PRO A 29 -9.20 -24.99 14.07
C PRO A 29 -10.33 -24.79 15.09
N ASN A 30 -10.06 -24.07 16.19
CA ASN A 30 -11.04 -23.70 17.20
C ASN A 30 -11.97 -22.52 16.79
N GLY A 31 -11.84 -22.02 15.56
CA GLY A 31 -12.63 -20.92 15.01
C GLY A 31 -12.10 -19.51 15.35
N GLN A 32 -11.08 -19.39 16.20
CA GLN A 32 -10.45 -18.10 16.48
C GLN A 32 -9.68 -17.61 15.25
N SER A 33 -9.81 -16.33 14.93
CA SER A 33 -9.09 -15.71 13.82
C SER A 33 -8.36 -14.45 14.27
N ALA A 34 -7.15 -14.24 13.77
CA ALA A 34 -6.40 -13.00 14.00
C ALA A 34 -5.69 -12.55 12.72
N GLN A 35 -5.65 -11.23 12.53
CA GLN A 35 -4.85 -10.59 11.49
C GLN A 35 -3.54 -10.08 12.09
N ALA A 36 -2.43 -10.34 11.41
CA ALA A 36 -1.12 -9.87 11.81
C ALA A 36 -0.27 -9.41 10.62
N SER A 37 0.71 -8.57 10.92
CA SER A 37 1.75 -8.18 9.97
C SER A 37 2.99 -9.03 10.19
N SER A 38 3.61 -9.48 9.11
CA SER A 38 4.85 -10.25 9.12
C SER A 38 5.77 -9.79 7.97
N THR A 39 6.89 -10.46 7.78
CA THR A 39 7.89 -10.21 6.75
C THR A 39 8.11 -11.48 5.93
N LEU A 40 8.16 -11.36 4.60
CA LEU A 40 8.49 -12.48 3.72
C LEU A 40 9.97 -12.86 3.86
N ILE A 41 10.27 -14.09 4.28
CA ILE A 41 11.63 -14.64 4.31
C ILE A 41 12.00 -15.20 2.93
N GLY A 42 11.07 -15.90 2.29
CA GLY A 42 11.29 -16.49 0.97
C GLY A 42 10.33 -17.63 0.67
N PHE A 43 10.57 -18.36 -0.42
CA PHE A 43 9.74 -19.50 -0.81
C PHE A 43 10.52 -20.49 -1.66
N LYS A 44 10.07 -21.74 -1.63
CA LYS A 44 10.44 -22.79 -2.57
C LYS A 44 9.19 -23.19 -3.34
N LYS A 45 9.15 -22.84 -4.63
CA LYS A 45 7.98 -23.01 -5.51
C LYS A 45 7.40 -24.41 -5.41
N GLY A 46 6.08 -24.50 -5.24
CA GLY A 46 5.36 -25.77 -5.11
C GLY A 46 5.62 -26.55 -3.81
N GLN A 47 6.46 -26.05 -2.90
CA GLN A 47 6.71 -26.67 -1.60
C GLN A 47 6.23 -25.77 -0.47
N TYR A 48 6.94 -24.66 -0.21
CA TYR A 48 6.74 -23.86 1.00
C TYR A 48 6.94 -22.36 0.77
N VAL A 49 6.24 -21.56 1.58
CA VAL A 49 6.47 -20.12 1.74
C VAL A 49 6.84 -19.87 3.20
N PHE A 50 7.87 -19.09 3.45
CA PHE A 50 8.39 -18.78 4.78
C PHE A 50 8.18 -17.31 5.11
N ILE A 51 7.63 -17.06 6.29
CA ILE A 51 7.44 -15.72 6.84
C ILE A 51 7.96 -15.66 8.28
N GLU A 52 8.36 -14.49 8.73
CA GLU A 52 8.71 -14.29 10.14
C GLU A 52 7.50 -14.55 11.05
N TYR A 53 7.74 -15.00 12.28
CA TYR A 53 6.66 -15.04 13.25
C TYR A 53 6.21 -13.60 13.58
N PRO A 54 4.92 -13.25 13.47
CA PRO A 54 4.45 -11.89 13.71
C PRO A 54 4.62 -11.49 15.19
N ILE A 55 5.33 -10.38 15.43
CA ILE A 55 5.66 -9.91 16.79
C ILE A 55 4.71 -8.80 17.25
N SER A 56 4.14 -8.01 16.34
CA SER A 56 3.26 -6.88 16.68
C SER A 56 2.17 -6.63 15.62
N PRO A 57 0.89 -6.81 15.94
CA PRO A 57 0.39 -7.45 17.16
C PRO A 57 0.82 -8.94 17.18
N PRO A 58 1.20 -9.48 18.34
CA PRO A 58 1.42 -10.91 18.46
C PRO A 58 0.09 -11.64 18.24
N LEU A 59 0.17 -12.88 17.75
CA LEU A 59 -1.01 -13.72 17.66
C LEU A 59 -1.50 -14.04 19.08
N GLU A 60 -2.74 -13.69 19.40
CA GLU A 60 -3.33 -13.82 20.74
C GLU A 60 -3.79 -15.25 21.07
N PHE A 61 -3.42 -16.24 20.25
CA PHE A 61 -3.74 -17.64 20.45
C PHE A 61 -2.47 -18.48 20.61
N ASN A 62 -2.61 -19.63 21.30
CA ASN A 62 -1.50 -20.53 21.57
C ASN A 62 -0.92 -21.10 20.26
N LYS A 63 0.42 -21.07 20.12
CA LYS A 63 1.15 -21.59 18.96
C LYS A 63 0.83 -23.05 18.63
N ILE A 64 0.37 -23.85 19.59
CA ILE A 64 -0.06 -25.24 19.34
C ILE A 64 -1.22 -25.34 18.34
N TYR A 65 -2.03 -24.29 18.21
CA TYR A 65 -3.17 -24.25 17.28
C TYR A 65 -2.78 -23.74 15.89
N LEU A 66 -1.51 -23.39 15.68
CA LEU A 66 -1.06 -22.87 14.40
C LEU A 66 -0.91 -23.95 13.35
N GLU A 67 -0.40 -25.13 13.69
CA GLU A 67 -0.22 -26.19 12.70
C GLU A 67 -1.58 -26.63 12.13
N GLY A 68 -1.69 -26.61 10.80
CA GLY A 68 -2.94 -26.87 10.08
C GLY A 68 -3.94 -25.71 10.07
N ALA A 69 -3.64 -24.57 10.72
CA ALA A 69 -4.50 -23.39 10.65
C ALA A 69 -4.59 -22.84 9.23
N GLU A 70 -5.77 -22.38 8.84
CA GLU A 70 -5.99 -21.72 7.55
C GLU A 70 -5.37 -20.33 7.57
N VAL A 71 -4.74 -19.94 6.47
CA VAL A 71 -4.04 -18.66 6.31
C VAL A 71 -4.48 -17.99 5.03
N THR A 72 -5.04 -16.79 5.14
CA THR A 72 -5.13 -15.87 4.01
C THR A 72 -3.91 -14.96 4.01
N PHE A 73 -3.05 -15.13 3.02
CA PHE A 73 -1.82 -14.36 2.83
C PHE A 73 -2.06 -13.23 1.83
N ARG A 74 -1.52 -12.04 2.12
CA ARG A 74 -1.54 -10.88 1.21
C ARG A 74 -0.18 -10.18 1.24
N SER A 75 0.38 -9.92 0.06
CA SER A 75 1.60 -9.14 -0.13
C SER A 75 1.41 -8.10 -1.22
N ILE A 76 2.11 -6.97 -1.11
CA ILE A 76 2.14 -5.93 -2.13
C ILE A 76 3.47 -6.09 -2.89
N THR A 77 3.36 -6.28 -4.19
CA THR A 77 4.53 -6.33 -5.07
C THR A 77 5.15 -4.95 -5.24
N ASN A 78 6.44 -4.91 -5.54
CA ASN A 78 7.16 -3.67 -5.84
C ASN A 78 7.17 -3.35 -7.35
N THR A 79 6.22 -3.92 -8.11
CA THR A 79 6.02 -3.56 -9.52
C THR A 79 5.49 -2.13 -9.63
N THR A 80 5.56 -1.55 -10.82
CA THR A 80 5.05 -0.20 -11.13
C THR A 80 3.60 0.03 -10.67
N HIS A 81 2.76 -1.00 -10.70
CA HIS A 81 1.36 -0.93 -10.30
C HIS A 81 1.10 -1.28 -8.83
N ARG A 82 2.12 -1.78 -8.12
CA ARG A 82 2.00 -2.34 -6.76
C ARG A 82 0.84 -3.31 -6.65
N ASP A 83 0.88 -4.38 -7.42
CA ASP A 83 -0.16 -5.40 -7.42
C ASP A 83 -0.21 -6.12 -6.06
N VAL A 84 -1.42 -6.48 -5.60
CA VAL A 84 -1.58 -7.42 -4.48
C VAL A 84 -1.44 -8.82 -5.02
N ILE A 85 -0.56 -9.60 -4.39
CA ILE A 85 -0.58 -11.05 -4.47
C ILE A 85 -1.29 -11.57 -3.22
N ALA A 86 -2.33 -12.36 -3.42
CA ALA A 86 -3.08 -12.97 -2.33
C ALA A 86 -3.40 -14.44 -2.61
N PHE A 87 -3.31 -15.26 -1.58
CA PHE A 87 -3.66 -16.68 -1.66
C PHE A 87 -4.14 -17.20 -0.32
N ARG A 88 -4.83 -18.35 -0.37
CA ARG A 88 -5.18 -19.13 0.82
C ARG A 88 -4.34 -20.40 0.85
N THR A 89 -3.85 -20.72 2.03
CA THR A 89 -3.04 -21.90 2.30
C THR A 89 -3.16 -22.29 3.77
N GLN A 90 -2.44 -23.29 4.21
CA GLN A 90 -2.38 -23.70 5.62
C GLN A 90 -0.97 -23.51 6.17
N VAL A 91 -0.88 -23.29 7.48
CA VAL A 91 0.37 -23.41 8.20
C VAL A 91 0.80 -24.88 8.18
N HIS A 92 1.98 -25.12 7.64
CA HIS A 92 2.62 -26.43 7.72
C HIS A 92 3.25 -26.63 9.10
N SER A 93 4.05 -25.67 9.56
CA SER A 93 4.73 -25.76 10.86
C SER A 93 5.20 -24.40 11.37
N VAL A 94 5.45 -24.33 12.69
CA VAL A 94 6.16 -23.21 13.32
C VAL A 94 7.60 -23.64 13.63
N ILE A 95 8.57 -22.89 13.12
CA ILE A 95 10.00 -23.17 13.29
C ILE A 95 10.57 -22.18 14.30
N TYR A 96 11.33 -22.67 15.29
CA TYR A 96 11.85 -21.86 16.40
C TYR A 96 13.35 -21.54 16.32
N ARG A 97 14.10 -22.22 15.44
CA ARG A 97 15.55 -22.01 15.25
C ARG A 97 15.89 -21.94 13.76
N PRO A 98 16.85 -21.08 13.35
CA PRO A 98 17.63 -20.15 14.18
C PRO A 98 16.84 -18.92 14.66
N MET A 99 15.67 -18.67 14.08
CA MET A 99 14.71 -17.64 14.50
C MET A 99 13.28 -18.16 14.37
N GLU A 100 12.33 -17.50 15.02
CA GLU A 100 10.92 -17.87 14.92
C GLU A 100 10.34 -17.50 13.54
N MET A 101 9.82 -18.50 12.84
CA MET A 101 9.20 -18.34 11.52
C MET A 101 8.01 -19.29 11.35
N ILE A 102 7.13 -18.95 10.43
CA ILE A 102 5.99 -19.78 10.04
C ILE A 102 6.26 -20.35 8.64
N CYS A 103 6.21 -21.67 8.53
CA CYS A 103 6.23 -22.39 7.27
C CYS A 103 4.79 -22.58 6.78
N LEU A 104 4.47 -22.06 5.61
CA LEU A 104 3.19 -22.23 4.94
C LEU A 104 3.31 -23.23 3.81
N HIS A 105 2.28 -24.01 3.55
CA HIS A 105 2.20 -24.80 2.32
C HIS A 105 2.21 -23.88 1.09
N ALA A 106 2.78 -24.36 -0.01
CA ALA A 106 2.65 -23.66 -1.29
C ALA A 106 1.15 -23.51 -1.67
N PRO A 107 0.72 -22.32 -2.10
CA PRO A 107 -0.67 -22.09 -2.45
C PRO A 107 -1.07 -22.89 -3.69
N LYS A 108 -2.27 -23.45 -3.72
CA LYS A 108 -2.81 -24.13 -4.92
C LYS A 108 -3.23 -23.14 -6.00
N SER A 109 -3.67 -21.95 -5.59
CA SER A 109 -4.05 -20.86 -6.48
C SER A 109 -3.62 -19.53 -5.88
N ILE A 110 -3.21 -18.62 -6.75
CA ILE A 110 -2.70 -17.30 -6.43
C ILE A 110 -3.55 -16.29 -7.17
N SER A 111 -4.14 -15.35 -6.43
CA SER A 111 -4.85 -14.21 -7.00
C SER A 111 -3.92 -13.01 -7.08
N MET A 112 -3.97 -12.31 -8.21
CA MET A 112 -3.24 -11.08 -8.44
C MET A 112 -4.24 -9.99 -8.79
N ARG A 113 -4.20 -8.90 -8.03
CA ARG A 113 -5.08 -7.76 -8.22
C ARG A 113 -4.27 -6.48 -8.31
N GLN A 114 -4.45 -5.74 -9.39
CA GLN A 114 -3.93 -4.37 -9.48
C GLN A 114 -4.66 -3.49 -8.48
N ILE A 115 -3.93 -2.86 -7.55
CA ILE A 115 -4.52 -1.92 -6.57
C ILE A 115 -4.82 -0.58 -7.24
N ARG A 116 -3.99 -0.20 -8.22
CA ARG A 116 -3.98 1.13 -8.82
C ARG A 116 -4.38 1.04 -10.28
N THR A 117 -5.34 1.89 -10.65
CA THR A 117 -5.75 2.09 -12.05
C THR A 117 -4.70 2.87 -12.85
N HIS A 118 -3.92 3.73 -12.19
CA HIS A 118 -2.92 4.57 -12.82
C HIS A 118 -1.59 4.49 -12.07
N GLN A 119 -0.48 4.50 -12.81
CA GLN A 119 0.86 4.57 -12.24
C GLN A 119 1.03 5.87 -11.47
N ARG A 120 1.69 5.78 -10.30
CA ARG A 120 2.05 6.95 -9.49
C ARG A 120 3.53 7.25 -9.65
N LEU A 121 3.86 8.53 -9.79
CA LEU A 121 5.23 9.04 -9.78
C LEU A 121 5.51 9.65 -8.42
N GLU A 122 6.66 9.30 -7.85
CA GLU A 122 7.15 9.93 -6.62
C GLU A 122 7.64 11.35 -6.92
N THR A 123 7.36 12.30 -6.03
CA THR A 123 7.72 13.70 -6.21
C THR A 123 7.84 14.43 -4.87
N LYS A 124 8.33 15.67 -4.90
CA LYS A 124 8.42 16.59 -3.77
C LYS A 124 8.10 18.01 -4.23
N PHE A 125 6.85 18.24 -4.63
CA PHE A 125 6.39 19.59 -4.96
C PHE A 125 5.76 20.25 -3.73
N SER A 126 6.11 21.51 -3.46
CA SER A 126 5.37 22.32 -2.49
C SER A 126 3.93 22.50 -2.97
N CYS A 127 2.96 22.46 -2.07
CA CYS A 127 1.56 22.65 -2.43
C CYS A 127 0.76 23.25 -1.28
N ASN A 128 -0.31 23.95 -1.63
CA ASN A 128 -1.31 24.44 -0.69
C ASN A 128 -2.61 23.66 -0.86
N LEU A 129 -3.13 23.16 0.25
CA LEU A 129 -4.37 22.40 0.33
C LEU A 129 -5.46 23.27 0.94
N ALA A 130 -6.46 23.64 0.15
CA ALA A 130 -7.64 24.36 0.61
C ALA A 130 -8.76 23.38 0.95
N VAL A 131 -9.22 23.38 2.21
CA VAL A 131 -10.29 22.51 2.74
C VAL A 131 -11.30 23.37 3.50
N GLY A 132 -12.46 23.64 2.89
CA GLY A 132 -13.43 24.59 3.43
C GLY A 132 -12.82 25.99 3.56
N SER A 133 -12.73 26.50 4.80
CA SER A 133 -12.09 27.79 5.12
C SER A 133 -10.62 27.70 5.53
N HIS A 134 -10.03 26.50 5.53
CA HIS A 134 -8.65 26.28 5.97
C HIS A 134 -7.72 26.11 4.78
N ASN A 135 -6.53 26.72 4.86
CA ASN A 135 -5.44 26.52 3.92
C ASN A 135 -4.26 25.90 4.64
N LEU A 136 -3.77 24.77 4.14
CA LEU A 136 -2.69 23.99 4.74
C LEU A 136 -1.54 23.87 3.74
N THR A 137 -0.34 24.30 4.11
CA THR A 137 0.85 24.14 3.28
C THR A 137 1.50 22.78 3.53
N GLY A 138 1.84 22.07 2.46
CA GLY A 138 2.39 20.73 2.49
C GLY A 138 3.25 20.41 1.30
N VAL A 139 3.66 19.14 1.22
CA VAL A 139 4.47 18.61 0.11
C VAL A 139 3.70 17.49 -0.56
N MET A 140 3.48 17.58 -1.86
CA MET A 140 2.99 16.47 -2.68
C MET A 140 4.11 15.44 -2.82
N THR A 141 3.87 14.24 -2.31
CA THR A 141 4.84 13.13 -2.22
C THR A 141 4.73 12.13 -3.36
N ASP A 142 3.54 12.00 -3.94
CA ASP A 142 3.29 11.19 -5.12
C ASP A 142 2.08 11.76 -5.89
N PHE A 143 2.00 11.51 -7.20
CA PHE A 143 0.84 11.85 -8.02
C PHE A 143 0.59 10.82 -9.14
N SER A 144 -0.64 10.74 -9.61
CA SER A 144 -1.06 10.06 -10.84
C SER A 144 -2.18 10.87 -11.50
N VAL A 145 -2.64 10.41 -12.66
CA VAL A 145 -3.82 10.96 -13.37
C VAL A 145 -5.06 11.03 -12.47
N GLY A 146 -5.21 10.08 -11.53
CA GLY A 146 -6.40 9.98 -10.69
C GLY A 146 -6.29 10.60 -9.30
N GLY A 147 -5.13 11.13 -8.90
CA GLY A 147 -4.98 11.67 -7.55
C GLY A 147 -3.53 11.88 -7.11
N CYS A 148 -3.34 12.35 -5.89
CA CYS A 148 -2.03 12.57 -5.30
C CYS A 148 -2.02 12.27 -3.80
N ALA A 149 -0.82 12.22 -3.23
CA ALA A 149 -0.65 12.18 -1.79
C ALA A 149 0.09 13.41 -1.28
N VAL A 150 -0.52 14.10 -0.30
CA VAL A 150 0.02 15.31 0.32
C VAL A 150 0.47 15.01 1.73
N SER A 151 1.69 15.41 2.05
CA SER A 151 2.29 15.34 3.37
C SER A 151 2.22 16.70 4.05
N LEU A 152 1.72 16.73 5.28
CA LEU A 152 1.60 17.92 6.10
C LEU A 152 2.45 17.78 7.37
N PRO A 153 3.22 18.83 7.77
CA PRO A 153 4.15 18.78 8.90
C PRO A 153 3.44 18.99 10.26
N ALA A 154 2.25 18.42 10.42
CA ALA A 154 1.47 18.50 11.64
C ALA A 154 0.55 17.29 11.76
N LYS A 155 0.17 16.93 13.00
CA LYS A 155 -0.86 15.94 13.28
C LYS A 155 -2.23 16.55 13.02
N LEU A 156 -2.95 16.01 12.05
CA LEU A 156 -4.33 16.39 11.77
C LEU A 156 -5.33 15.52 12.54
N ASN A 157 -6.49 16.12 12.83
CA ASN A 157 -7.64 15.39 13.36
C ASN A 157 -8.37 14.69 12.21
N SER A 158 -8.21 13.37 12.11
CA SER A 158 -8.71 12.57 10.99
C SER A 158 -10.24 12.53 10.86
N ASN A 159 -10.97 12.67 11.96
CA ASN A 159 -12.40 12.36 12.05
C ASN A 159 -13.31 13.18 11.11
N ASN A 160 -12.87 14.38 10.69
CA ASN A 160 -13.70 15.29 9.88
C ASN A 160 -13.15 15.56 8.47
N LEU A 161 -12.02 14.95 8.10
CA LEU A 161 -11.32 15.24 6.84
C LEU A 161 -11.65 14.23 5.74
N LEU A 162 -12.00 13.00 6.10
CA LEU A 162 -12.34 11.98 5.12
C LEU A 162 -13.57 12.42 4.33
N ASN A 163 -13.51 12.24 3.00
CA ASN A 163 -14.52 12.61 2.02
C ASN A 163 -14.79 14.12 1.86
N GLN A 164 -13.95 14.99 2.43
CA GLN A 164 -14.05 16.42 2.18
C GLN A 164 -13.55 16.79 0.79
N LYS A 165 -14.22 17.75 0.16
CA LYS A 165 -13.74 18.39 -1.08
C LYS A 165 -12.55 19.29 -0.78
N VAL A 166 -11.55 19.21 -1.62
CA VAL A 166 -10.29 19.95 -1.48
C VAL A 166 -9.83 20.51 -2.80
N SER A 167 -9.09 21.62 -2.74
CA SER A 167 -8.30 22.14 -3.84
C SER A 167 -6.82 22.03 -3.51
N VAL A 168 -6.04 21.44 -4.40
CA VAL A 168 -4.59 21.30 -4.29
C VAL A 168 -3.95 22.23 -5.29
N SER A 169 -3.26 23.27 -4.81
CA SER A 169 -2.48 24.18 -5.66
C SER A 169 -1.01 23.80 -5.55
N ILE A 170 -0.45 23.27 -6.64
CA ILE A 170 0.91 22.76 -6.76
C ILE A 170 1.82 23.91 -7.19
N GLU A 171 2.82 24.22 -6.38
CA GLU A 171 3.79 25.27 -6.66
C GLU A 171 4.91 24.71 -7.54
N LEU A 172 5.13 25.38 -8.67
CA LEU A 172 6.20 25.08 -9.63
C LEU A 172 7.14 26.28 -9.69
N GLU A 173 8.44 26.02 -9.84
CA GLU A 173 9.46 27.07 -9.80
C GLU A 173 9.47 27.94 -11.06
N THR A 174 9.21 27.33 -12.23
CA THR A 174 9.38 27.98 -13.54
C THR A 174 8.07 28.19 -14.28
N VAL A 175 6.94 27.74 -13.73
CA VAL A 175 5.62 27.75 -14.40
C VAL A 175 4.55 28.20 -13.42
N ALA A 176 3.44 28.71 -13.93
CA ALA A 176 2.28 29.04 -13.12
C ALA A 176 1.82 27.83 -12.26
N PRO A 177 1.34 28.07 -11.03
CA PRO A 177 0.85 27.01 -10.17
C PRO A 177 -0.30 26.23 -10.83
N ILE A 178 -0.25 24.90 -10.72
CA ILE A 178 -1.30 24.02 -11.22
C ILE A 178 -2.28 23.76 -10.08
N THR A 179 -3.57 24.02 -10.28
CA THR A 179 -4.59 23.79 -9.26
C THR A 179 -5.54 22.69 -9.69
N VAL A 180 -5.75 21.71 -8.82
CA VAL A 180 -6.67 20.58 -9.04
C VAL A 180 -7.63 20.41 -7.88
N THR A 181 -8.89 20.12 -8.17
CA THR A 181 -9.87 19.78 -7.13
C THR A 181 -10.10 18.28 -7.05
N GLY A 182 -10.45 17.82 -5.85
CA GLY A 182 -10.71 16.43 -5.56
C GLY A 182 -11.27 16.22 -4.17
N GLU A 183 -11.20 14.98 -3.70
CA GLU A 183 -11.77 14.55 -2.43
C GLU A 183 -10.73 13.76 -1.62
N ILE A 184 -10.66 13.99 -0.31
CA ILE A 184 -9.77 13.22 0.57
C ILE A 184 -10.34 11.79 0.74
N LYS A 185 -9.61 10.78 0.27
CA LYS A 185 -9.98 9.36 0.39
C LYS A 185 -9.17 8.58 1.42
N ASN A 186 -8.11 9.17 1.96
CA ASN A 186 -7.31 8.53 3.01
C ASN A 186 -6.66 9.58 3.92
N VAL A 187 -6.57 9.29 5.21
CA VAL A 187 -5.88 10.11 6.22
C VAL A 187 -5.03 9.20 7.11
N ASP A 188 -3.71 9.26 6.95
CA ASP A 188 -2.74 8.61 7.83
C ASP A 188 -2.11 9.70 8.73
N ALA A 189 -2.64 9.85 9.94
CA ALA A 189 -2.19 10.85 10.90
C ALA A 189 -1.20 10.25 11.91
N LYS A 190 0.03 10.77 11.93
CA LYS A 190 1.06 10.43 12.91
C LYS A 190 1.42 11.67 13.73
N GLU A 191 2.07 11.46 14.87
CA GLU A 191 2.44 12.53 15.81
C GLU A 191 3.14 13.74 15.16
N LYS A 192 4.05 13.50 14.21
CA LYS A 192 4.86 14.57 13.58
C LYS A 192 4.43 14.94 12.16
N GLN A 193 3.57 14.15 11.55
CA GLN A 193 3.26 14.27 10.12
C GLN A 193 1.92 13.60 9.82
N SER A 194 1.10 14.24 8.99
CA SER A 194 -0.10 13.64 8.44
C SER A 194 0.06 13.47 6.92
N LYS A 195 -0.30 12.29 6.41
CA LYS A 195 -0.37 12.02 4.97
C LYS A 195 -1.83 11.92 4.55
N LEU A 196 -2.22 12.73 3.59
CA LEU A 196 -3.54 12.74 2.98
C LEU A 196 -3.48 12.13 1.59
N GLY A 197 -4.43 11.26 1.26
CA GLY A 197 -4.64 10.77 -0.11
C GLY A 197 -5.81 11.51 -0.73
N VAL A 198 -5.57 12.26 -1.81
CA VAL A 198 -6.57 13.02 -2.55
C VAL A 198 -6.86 12.31 -3.87
N MET A 199 -8.14 12.08 -4.17
CA MET A 199 -8.61 11.59 -5.45
C MET A 199 -9.14 12.76 -6.26
N PHE A 200 -8.62 12.97 -7.46
CA PHE A 200 -9.05 14.10 -8.30
C PHE A 200 -10.45 13.87 -8.87
N ASP A 201 -11.21 14.96 -9.05
CA ASP A 201 -12.49 14.86 -9.76
C ASP A 201 -12.24 14.60 -11.25
N SER A 202 -13.16 13.90 -11.91
CA SER A 202 -13.05 13.56 -13.33
C SER A 202 -12.95 14.82 -14.21
N GLY A 203 -11.92 14.90 -15.04
CA GLY A 203 -11.75 15.97 -16.04
C GLY A 203 -11.05 17.24 -15.54
N ASN A 204 -10.58 17.27 -14.29
CA ASN A 204 -9.96 18.48 -13.72
C ASN A 204 -8.48 18.70 -14.04
N MET A 205 -7.76 17.65 -14.44
CA MET A 205 -6.35 17.78 -14.80
C MET A 205 -6.23 17.65 -16.31
N SER A 206 -5.77 18.70 -16.98
CA SER A 206 -5.53 18.66 -18.42
C SER A 206 -4.34 17.75 -18.74
N GLU A 207 -4.31 17.20 -19.95
CA GLU A 207 -3.18 16.36 -20.39
C GLU A 207 -1.87 17.16 -20.42
N SER A 208 -1.92 18.46 -20.72
CA SER A 208 -0.78 19.37 -20.63
C SER A 208 -0.26 19.58 -19.21
N ASP A 209 -1.15 19.66 -18.21
CA ASP A 209 -0.74 19.82 -16.81
C ASP A 209 -0.05 18.55 -16.30
N LEU A 210 -0.58 17.37 -16.68
CA LEU A 210 0.05 16.08 -16.37
C LEU A 210 1.43 15.94 -17.00
N GLN A 211 1.56 16.33 -18.27
CA GLN A 211 2.85 16.31 -18.96
C GLN A 211 3.84 17.28 -18.31
N THR A 212 3.38 18.46 -17.90
CA THR A 212 4.22 19.46 -17.21
C THR A 212 4.72 18.90 -15.88
N LEU A 213 3.84 18.34 -15.05
CA LEU A 213 4.24 17.72 -13.77
C LEU A 213 5.21 16.55 -13.99
N HIS A 214 4.95 15.70 -14.99
CA HIS A 214 5.83 14.59 -15.32
C HIS A 214 7.23 15.06 -15.72
N HIS A 215 7.33 16.08 -16.58
CA HIS A 215 8.61 16.65 -17.01
C HIS A 215 9.39 17.24 -15.83
N GLN A 216 8.70 18.02 -14.97
CA GLN A 216 9.30 18.63 -13.79
C GLN A 216 9.80 17.59 -12.77
N CYS A 217 9.11 16.46 -12.62
CA CYS A 217 9.57 15.36 -11.78
C CYS A 217 10.88 14.74 -12.26
N ILE A 218 11.02 14.55 -13.58
CA ILE A 218 12.25 13.99 -14.16
C ILE A 218 13.44 14.93 -13.91
N LEU A 219 13.25 16.23 -14.14
CA LEU A 219 14.31 17.22 -13.99
C LEU A 219 14.78 17.34 -12.53
N LYS A 220 13.86 17.35 -11.57
CA LYS A 220 14.20 17.38 -10.12
C LYS A 220 14.83 16.09 -9.61
N GLY A 221 14.69 14.97 -10.31
CA GLY A 221 15.34 13.71 -9.95
C GLY A 221 16.84 13.66 -10.26
N TRP A 222 17.37 14.63 -11.02
CA TRP A 222 18.78 14.69 -11.43
C TRP A 222 19.61 15.77 -10.73
N SER A 223 18.97 16.60 -9.88
CA SER A 223 19.60 17.65 -9.06
C SER A 223 19.81 17.17 -7.63
#